data_AF-K2C1D2-F1
#
_entry.id   AF-K2C1D2-F1
#
_cell.length_a   1.000
_cell.length_b   1.000
_cell.length_c   1.000
_cell.angle_alpha   90.00
_cell.angle_beta   90.00
_cell.angle_gamma   90.00
#
_symmetry.space_group_name_H-M   'P 1'
#
loop_
_entity.id
_entity.type
_entity.pdbx_description
1 polymer ?
#
loop_
_entity_poly.entity_id
_entity_poly.type
_entity_poly.pdbx_seq_one_letter_code
_entity_poly.pdbx_strand_id
1 'polypeptide(L)' 'MREFIESSDTELAGKLKECKTALYFLKVNAKTGQMEKTADIRNSKRHIARILTEINSRKAKLELKEAVK' A
#
# COMPACT_ATOMS: atom_id res chain seq x y z
N MET A 1 4.15 -8.07 -9.55
CA MET A 1 2.85 -7.39 -9.79
C MET A 1 1.64 -8.19 -9.29
N ARG A 2 1.70 -9.53 -9.15
CA ARG A 2 0.53 -10.34 -8.78
C ARG A 2 0.13 -10.33 -7.29
N GLU A 3 1.04 -9.99 -6.37
CA GLU A 3 0.80 -10.15 -4.92
C GLU A 3 -0.34 -9.31 -4.30
N PHE A 4 -0.78 -8.24 -4.96
CA PHE A 4 -1.88 -7.38 -4.46
C PHE A 4 -3.18 -7.56 -5.24
N ILE A 5 -3.13 -8.17 -6.43
CA ILE A 5 -4.30 -8.36 -7.29
C ILE A 5 -5.17 -9.50 -6.76
N GLU A 6 -4.54 -10.53 -6.19
CA GLU A 6 -5.22 -11.72 -5.64
C GLU A 6 -5.77 -11.52 -4.22
N SER A 7 -5.38 -10.46 -3.53
CA SER A 7 -5.85 -10.20 -2.16
C SER A 7 -7.27 -9.66 -2.11
N SER A 8 -8.03 -10.05 -1.08
CA SER A 8 -9.35 -9.49 -0.78
C SER A 8 -9.25 -8.01 -0.35
N ASP A 9 -10.33 -7.24 -0.49
CA ASP A 9 -10.35 -5.83 -0.09
C ASP A 9 -10.00 -5.62 1.40
N THR A 10 -10.39 -6.56 2.24
CA THR A 10 -10.06 -6.57 3.68
C THR A 10 -8.57 -6.82 3.92
N GLU A 11 -7.97 -7.73 3.16
CA GLU A 11 -6.53 -8.02 3.24
C GLU A 11 -5.69 -6.86 2.69
N LEU A 12 -6.16 -6.19 1.63
CA LEU A 12 -5.51 -4.99 1.11
C LEU A 12 -5.51 -3.86 2.14
N ALA A 13 -6.61 -3.67 2.87
CA ALA A 13 -6.67 -2.69 3.96
C ALA A 13 -5.73 -3.05 5.12
N GLY A 14 -5.62 -4.34 5.48
CA GLY A 14 -4.67 -4.85 6.47
C GLY A 14 -3.22 -4.59 6.07
N LYS A 15 -2.83 -5.02 4.87
CA LYS A 15 -1.49 -4.79 4.29
C LYS A 15 -1.16 -3.31 4.17
N LEU A 16 -2.13 -2.45 3.86
CA LEU A 16 -1.95 -1.00 3.81
C LEU A 16 -1.58 -0.44 5.18
N LYS A 17 -2.25 -0.91 6.24
CA LYS A 17 -1.98 -0.49 7.63
C LYS A 17 -0.58 -0.93 8.05
N GLU A 18 -0.23 -2.20 7.79
CA GLU A 18 1.10 -2.74 8.09
C GLU A 18 2.21 -1.96 7.36
N CYS A 19 2.06 -1.70 6.07
CA CYS A 19 3.05 -0.95 5.29
C CYS A 19 3.22 0.49 5.80
N LYS A 20 2.14 1.14 6.25
CA LYS A 20 2.20 2.49 6.85
C LYS A 20 2.91 2.47 8.21
N THR A 21 2.62 1.47 9.04
CA THR A 21 3.29 1.27 10.33
C THR A 21 4.78 1.01 10.15
N ALA A 22 5.15 0.10 9.23
CA ALA A 22 6.55 -0.17 8.89
C ALA A 22 7.25 1.10 8.38
N LEU A 23 6.59 1.90 7.54
CA LEU A 23 7.12 3.17 7.06
C LEU A 23 7.35 4.18 8.20
N TYR A 24 6.47 4.20 9.21
CA TYR A 24 6.64 5.05 10.38
C TYR A 24 7.89 4.66 11.18
N PHE A 25 8.03 3.38 11.51
CA PHE A 25 9.21 2.87 12.20
C PHE A 25 10.49 3.12 11.42
N LEU A 26 10.48 2.89 10.10
CA LEU A 26 11.61 3.21 9.23
C LEU A 26 11.93 4.71 9.30
N LYS A 27 10.94 5.61 9.24
CA LYS A 27 11.20 7.06 9.37
C LYS A 27 11.78 7.46 10.73
N VAL A 28 11.33 6.83 11.82
CA VAL A 28 11.86 7.08 13.15
C VAL A 28 13.31 6.61 13.23
N ASN A 29 13.60 5.39 12.77
CA ASN A 29 14.96 4.85 12.71
C ASN A 29 15.88 5.61 11.75
N ALA A 30 15.33 6.23 10.70
CA ALA A 30 16.07 7.12 9.81
C ALA A 30 16.59 8.36 10.53
N LYS A 31 15.77 8.92 11.42
CA LYS A 31 16.08 10.15 12.15
C LYS A 31 17.11 9.93 13.26
N THR A 32 17.21 8.73 13.81
CA THR A 32 18.21 8.38 14.83
C THR A 32 19.61 8.12 14.24
N GLY A 33 19.80 8.27 12.92
CA GLY A 33 21.12 8.24 12.27
C GLY A 33 21.72 6.84 12.07
N GLN A 34 21.05 5.78 12.53
CA GLN A 34 21.48 4.38 12.37
C GLN A 34 20.74 3.66 11.25
N MET A 35 20.74 4.24 10.03
CA MET A 35 19.93 3.70 8.95
C MET A 35 20.71 2.99 7.85
N GLU A 36 20.68 1.66 7.86
CA GLU A 36 21.27 0.82 6.82
C GLU A 36 20.36 0.66 5.59
N LYS A 37 19.05 0.86 5.74
CA LYS A 37 18.04 0.41 4.75
C LYS A 37 17.15 1.54 4.21
N THR A 38 17.75 2.60 3.70
CA THR A 38 17.01 3.70 3.03
C THR A 38 16.21 3.23 1.80
N ALA A 39 16.64 2.15 1.15
CA ALA A 39 15.91 1.49 0.07
C ALA A 39 14.54 0.96 0.52
N ASP A 40 14.40 0.52 1.78
CA ASP A 40 13.15 -0.04 2.30
C ASP A 40 12.08 1.04 2.44
N ILE A 41 12.45 2.28 2.82
CA ILE A 41 11.51 3.41 2.81
C ILE A 41 10.91 3.60 1.42
N ARG A 42 11.74 3.56 0.37
CA ARG A 42 11.29 3.72 -1.02
C ARG A 42 10.41 2.55 -1.44
N ASN A 43 10.76 1.33 -1.07
CA ASN A 43 9.98 0.13 -1.37
C ASN A 43 8.62 0.15 -0.66
N SER A 44 8.57 0.49 0.64
CA SER A 44 7.32 0.63 1.39
C SER A 44 6.41 1.70 0.79
N LYS A 45 6.95 2.86 0.37
CA LYS A 45 6.16 3.88 -0.34
C LYS A 45 5.59 3.37 -1.66
N ARG A 46 6.37 2.62 -2.44
CA ARG A 46 5.91 1.99 -3.70
C ARG A 46 4.81 0.96 -3.43
N HIS A 47 4.94 0.15 -2.38
CA HIS A 47 3.91 -0.83 -2.01
C HIS A 47 2.60 -0.16 -1.61
N ILE A 48 2.66 0.91 -0.81
CA ILE A 48 1.48 1.71 -0.44
C ILE A 48 0.79 2.27 -1.69
N ALA A 49 1.55 2.89 -2.61
CA ALA A 49 0.99 3.45 -3.84
C ALA A 49 0.30 2.38 -4.71
N ARG A 50 0.90 1.19 -4.81
CA ARG A 50 0.32 0.06 -5.54
C ARG A 50 -0.99 -0.44 -4.92
N ILE A 51 -1.02 -0.61 -3.60
CA ILE A 51 -2.23 -1.03 -2.88
C ILE A 51 -3.36 -0.01 -3.09
N LEU A 52 -3.07 1.28 -2.97
CA LEU A 52 -4.06 2.34 -3.19
C LEU A 52 -4.57 2.37 -4.64
N THR A 53 -3.71 2.11 -5.60
CA THR A 53 -4.09 2.04 -7.03
C THR A 53 -5.07 0.90 -7.28
N GLU A 54 -4.82 -0.27 -6.69
CA GLU A 54 -5.71 -1.43 -6.81
C GLU A 54 -7.07 -1.16 -6.17
N ILE A 55 -7.10 -0.61 -4.94
CA ILE A 55 -8.34 -0.23 -4.25
C ILE A 55 -9.15 0.76 -5.09
N ASN A 56 -8.49 1.79 -5.63
CA ASN A 56 -9.15 2.77 -6.48
C ASN A 56 -9.65 2.17 -7.80
N SER A 57 -8.89 1.27 -8.41
CA SER A 57 -9.32 0.58 -9.63
C SER A 57 -10.56 -0.28 -9.39
N ARG A 58 -10.61 -1.00 -8.26
CA ARG A 58 -11.79 -1.79 -7.86
C ARG A 58 -12.99 -0.90 -7.61
N LYS A 59 -12.81 0.21 -6.90
CA LYS A 59 -13.86 1.20 -6.66
C LYS A 59 -14.42 1.77 -7.98
N ALA A 60 -13.54 2.21 -8.88
CA ALA A 60 -13.93 2.74 -10.18
C ALA A 60 -14.70 1.70 -11.04
N LYS A 61 -14.32 0.42 -10.99
CA LYS A 61 -15.06 -0.66 -11.65
C LYS A 61 -16.45 -0.89 -11.06
N LEU A 62 -16.58 -0.75 -9.73
CA LEU A 62 -17.86 -0.87 -9.04
C LEU A 62 -18.79 0.28 -9.42
N GLU A 63 -18.29 1.52 -9.36
CA GLU A 63 -19.03 2.73 -9.76
C GLU A 63 -19.46 2.67 -11.24
N LEU A 64 -18.61 2.18 -12.14
CA LEU A 64 -18.98 1.98 -13.55
C LEU A 64 -20.11 0.96 -13.72
N LYS A 65 -20.11 -0.12 -12.94
CA LYS A 65 -21.19 -1.12 -12.98
C LYS A 65 -22.52 -0.56 -12.47
N GLU A 66 -22.48 0.27 -11.44
CA GLU A 66 -23.67 0.93 -10.91
C GLU A 66 -24.24 1.97 -11.88
N ALA A 67 -23.38 2.70 -12.60
CA ALA A 67 -23.80 3.70 -13.59
C ALA A 67 -24.41 3.10 -14.87
N VAL A 68 -24.16 1.82 -15.16
CA VAL A 68 -24.65 1.11 -16.36
C VAL A 68 -25.94 0.32 -16.06
N LYS A 69 -26.35 0.24 -14.78
CA LYS A 69 -27.54 -0.46 -14.33
C LYS A 69 -28.75 0.47 -14.26
#